data_AF-A0A1H9YH97-F1
#
_entry.id   AF-A0A1H9YH97-F1
#
_cell.length_a   1.000
_cell.length_b   1.000
_cell.length_c   1.000
_cell.angle_alpha   90.00
_cell.angle_beta   90.00
_cell.angle_gamma   90.00
#
_symmetry.space_group_name_H-M   'P 1'
#
loop_
_entity.id
_entity.type
_entity.pdbx_description
1 polymer ?
#
loop_
_entity_poly.entity_id
_entity_poly.type
_entity_poly.pdbx_seq_one_letter_code
_entity_poly.pdbx_strand_id
1 'polypeptide(L)'
;MYDAMLRLTHTAMPGKLQKTLPIKNLPLIHQILPVFVLTAFAVLAPFLWQGHKGFNLWDEGYLWYGAQRVLLGEVPLRDFMSYDPGRYYWSAALMSLWGDNGIMALRGAVAVFQTIGLFTGLLLIAQKSPLHFKFPGFLYLLLSALTLMVWMYPRHKLFDISLSILLVGVLSFLVQHPARLRYFVCGLCIGLVAVFGRNHGVYGAVGSAGVMVWLAIKPGGPRDQPGFVEGLLLWAAGVAAGFTPLLAMVLLVPGFAGAFWESIRFLFEVKATNLPLPVPWPWKVSFDSISSEEAIRGVLVGVFFIGILIFSLVGIAWILFQKFHNKAVSPVLVASVFLGLPYTHYAYSRADVGHLAQSIFPLLIGCLVLLVAQPAKIKWPFAVALCTMSLWAMHAFHPGWQCHASGQCKAIEISGNQLMVSPEVESDVRLLRKLAKEYAPDGGSFVVTPFWPGAYPLLNTKSPMWGIYALFPRNEDFQQEEIKRIAAASPGFVLIYDLPLDGREELRFRNTHPLIYRYIIEHFDRVFDSPNPVYRIYTSRKPPE
;
A
#
# COMPACT_ATOMS: atom_id res chain seq x y z
N MET A 1 29.53 2.45 -33.80
CA MET A 1 28.83 1.76 -34.92
C MET A 1 27.44 2.33 -35.17
N TYR A 2 26.62 2.64 -34.15
CA TYR A 2 25.31 3.30 -34.34
C TYR A 2 25.42 4.77 -34.81
N ASP A 3 26.45 5.50 -34.37
CA ASP A 3 26.74 6.88 -34.84
C ASP A 3 27.22 6.97 -36.31
N ALA A 4 27.70 5.85 -36.88
CA ALA A 4 28.12 5.79 -38.28
C ALA A 4 26.93 5.52 -39.22
N MET A 5 25.86 4.89 -38.74
CA MET A 5 24.64 4.63 -39.52
C MET A 5 23.76 5.87 -39.70
N LEU A 6 23.80 6.82 -38.74
CA LEU A 6 23.05 8.08 -38.83
C LEU A 6 23.69 9.12 -39.75
N ARG A 7 24.98 9.00 -40.07
CA ARG A 7 25.66 9.93 -40.99
C ARG A 7 25.49 9.56 -42.47
N LEU A 8 25.04 8.34 -42.78
CA LEU A 8 24.88 7.83 -44.15
C LEU A 8 23.49 8.09 -44.75
N THR A 9 22.55 8.69 -44.01
CA THR A 9 21.22 9.08 -44.54
C THR A 9 21.12 10.56 -44.93
N HIS A 10 22.24 11.29 -44.94
CA HIS A 10 22.27 12.74 -45.17
C HIS A 10 22.84 13.19 -46.53
N THR A 11 23.00 12.28 -47.49
CA THR A 11 23.37 12.65 -48.86
C THR A 11 22.29 12.20 -49.84
N ALA A 12 21.68 13.18 -50.50
CA ALA A 12 20.69 13.11 -51.58
C ALA A 12 19.22 12.92 -51.16
N MET A 13 18.52 14.03 -50.88
CA MET A 13 17.16 14.28 -51.40
C MET A 13 16.85 15.79 -51.42
N PRO A 14 16.24 16.31 -52.51
CA PRO A 14 15.99 17.73 -52.69
C PRO A 14 14.86 18.24 -51.79
N GLY A 15 15.05 19.46 -51.28
CA GLY A 15 14.23 20.07 -50.25
C GLY A 15 12.80 20.39 -50.71
N LYS A 16 11.83 19.66 -50.15
CA LYS A 16 10.46 20.15 -49.87
C LYS A 16 9.61 19.09 -49.14
N LEU A 17 10.12 18.47 -48.07
CA LEU A 17 9.25 17.68 -47.18
C LEU A 17 9.75 17.63 -45.73
N GLN A 18 10.33 18.73 -45.24
CA GLN A 18 10.86 18.86 -43.89
C GLN A 18 9.95 19.71 -43.00
N LYS A 19 8.65 19.41 -43.01
CA LYS A 19 7.68 19.97 -42.07
C LYS A 19 6.71 18.87 -41.68
N THR A 20 6.95 18.24 -40.53
CA THR A 20 5.99 18.00 -39.43
C THR A 20 6.47 16.89 -38.49
N LEU A 21 7.35 17.25 -37.55
CA LEU A 21 7.38 16.69 -36.20
C LEU A 21 8.25 17.62 -35.33
N PRO A 22 7.72 18.24 -34.27
CA PRO A 22 8.49 19.19 -33.49
C PRO A 22 9.56 18.45 -32.69
N ILE A 23 10.83 18.73 -33.02
CA ILE A 23 12.07 18.23 -32.37
C ILE A 23 12.14 18.57 -30.86
N LYS A 24 11.18 19.33 -30.31
CA LYS A 24 11.11 19.72 -28.89
C LYS A 24 10.83 18.57 -27.89
N ASN A 25 10.35 17.41 -28.34
CA ASN A 25 9.96 16.30 -27.44
C ASN A 25 11.04 15.21 -27.25
N LEU A 26 12.13 15.23 -28.03
CA LEU A 26 13.25 14.28 -27.91
C LEU A 26 13.91 14.23 -26.51
N PRO A 27 14.15 15.36 -25.80
CA PRO A 27 14.83 15.35 -24.51
C PRO A 27 14.03 14.63 -23.41
N LEU A 28 12.69 14.66 -23.50
CA LEU A 28 11.80 14.04 -22.51
C LEU A 28 11.77 12.51 -22.67
N ILE A 29 11.75 12.00 -23.90
CA ILE A 29 11.79 10.55 -24.21
C ILE A 29 13.13 9.94 -23.74
N HIS A 30 14.24 10.66 -23.91
CA HIS A 30 15.56 10.22 -23.43
C HIS A 30 15.68 10.12 -21.91
N GLN A 31 14.79 10.77 -21.14
CA GLN A 31 14.76 10.66 -19.67
C GLN A 31 13.78 9.59 -19.19
N ILE A 32 12.62 9.48 -19.83
CA ILE A 32 11.56 8.55 -19.43
C ILE A 32 12.01 7.10 -19.59
N LEU A 33 12.56 6.73 -20.75
CA LEU A 33 12.88 5.33 -21.03
C LEU A 33 13.94 4.76 -20.06
N PRO A 34 15.07 5.44 -19.78
CA PRO A 34 16.04 4.88 -18.85
C PRO A 34 15.54 4.82 -17.40
N VAL A 35 14.72 5.79 -16.95
CA VAL A 35 14.06 5.72 -15.63
C VAL A 35 13.09 4.54 -15.58
N PHE A 36 12.33 4.31 -16.65
CA PHE A 36 11.43 3.18 -16.75
C PHE A 36 12.17 1.85 -16.69
N VAL A 37 13.26 1.70 -17.46
CA VAL A 37 14.10 0.49 -17.44
C VAL A 37 14.70 0.25 -16.05
N LEU A 38 15.25 1.29 -15.40
CA LEU A 38 15.75 1.18 -14.03
C LEU A 38 14.65 0.75 -13.06
N THR A 39 13.46 1.34 -13.18
CA THR A 39 12.30 1.02 -12.33
C THR A 39 11.86 -0.43 -12.54
N ALA A 40 11.68 -0.84 -13.79
CA ALA A 40 11.27 -2.19 -14.15
C ALA A 40 12.26 -3.22 -13.59
N PHE A 41 13.57 -2.97 -13.73
CA PHE A 41 14.60 -3.82 -13.14
C PHE A 41 14.56 -3.80 -11.60
N ALA A 42 14.43 -2.63 -10.98
CA ALA A 42 14.38 -2.47 -9.53
C ALA A 42 13.18 -3.16 -8.88
N VAL A 43 12.06 -3.31 -9.59
CA VAL A 43 10.90 -4.10 -9.13
C VAL A 43 11.05 -5.57 -9.47
N LEU A 44 11.45 -5.90 -10.70
CA LEU A 44 11.55 -7.28 -11.18
C LEU A 44 12.60 -8.09 -10.43
N ALA A 45 13.79 -7.52 -10.17
CA ALA A 45 14.86 -8.28 -9.51
C ALA A 45 14.48 -8.73 -8.09
N PRO A 46 13.94 -7.88 -7.20
CA PRO A 46 13.39 -8.32 -5.91
C PRO A 46 12.17 -9.24 -6.08
N PHE A 47 11.28 -8.99 -7.05
CA PHE A 47 10.14 -9.86 -7.30
C PHE A 47 10.58 -11.30 -7.63
N LEU A 48 11.60 -11.46 -8.48
CA LEU A 48 12.16 -12.78 -8.80
C LEU A 48 12.88 -13.41 -7.60
N TRP A 49 13.59 -12.61 -6.80
CA TRP A 49 14.35 -13.10 -5.65
C TRP A 49 13.49 -13.49 -4.44
N GLN A 50 12.40 -12.76 -4.17
CA GLN A 50 11.57 -12.94 -2.98
C GLN A 50 10.07 -13.11 -3.22
N GLY A 51 9.62 -13.08 -4.48
CA GLY A 51 8.22 -13.26 -4.84
C GLY A 51 7.64 -14.59 -4.38
N HIS A 52 8.45 -15.66 -4.34
CA HIS A 52 8.06 -16.99 -3.84
C HIS A 52 8.37 -17.21 -2.35
N LYS A 53 8.80 -16.18 -1.61
CA LYS A 53 9.17 -16.30 -0.19
C LYS A 53 8.12 -15.66 0.70
N GLY A 54 7.82 -16.30 1.82
CA GLY A 54 6.80 -15.92 2.78
C GLY A 54 5.38 -16.10 2.26
N PHE A 55 4.44 -16.26 3.19
CA PHE A 55 3.01 -16.24 2.93
C PHE A 55 2.31 -15.76 4.20
N ASN A 56 1.43 -14.76 4.08
CA ASN A 56 0.73 -14.19 5.21
C ASN A 56 -0.76 -14.53 5.11
N LEU A 57 -1.23 -15.41 6.00
CA LEU A 57 -2.65 -15.79 6.10
C LEU A 57 -3.56 -14.63 6.53
N TRP A 58 -2.98 -13.53 7.00
CA TRP A 58 -3.64 -12.34 7.53
C TRP A 58 -3.94 -11.35 6.39
N ASP A 59 -3.35 -10.15 6.41
CA ASP A 59 -3.58 -9.08 5.44
C ASP A 59 -3.29 -9.42 3.97
N GLU A 60 -2.30 -10.27 3.68
CA GLU A 60 -2.06 -10.72 2.30
C GLU A 60 -3.21 -11.64 1.84
N GLY A 61 -3.63 -12.55 2.71
CA GLY A 61 -4.83 -13.37 2.53
C GLY A 61 -6.10 -12.54 2.36
N TYR A 62 -6.23 -11.43 3.08
CA TYR A 62 -7.38 -10.51 2.97
C TYR A 62 -7.48 -9.85 1.60
N LEU A 63 -6.34 -9.42 1.03
CA LEU A 63 -6.30 -8.90 -0.33
C LEU A 63 -6.56 -10.02 -1.36
N TRP A 64 -5.96 -11.20 -1.16
CA TRP A 64 -6.09 -12.33 -2.07
C TRP A 64 -7.53 -12.85 -2.16
N TYR A 65 -8.16 -13.06 -1.01
CA TYR A 65 -9.56 -13.47 -0.91
C TYR A 65 -10.45 -12.51 -1.70
N GLY A 66 -10.35 -11.21 -1.44
CA GLY A 66 -11.20 -10.24 -2.12
C GLY A 66 -10.99 -10.20 -3.64
N ALA A 67 -9.76 -10.39 -4.12
CA ALA A 67 -9.48 -10.45 -5.56
C ALA A 67 -10.14 -11.69 -6.20
N GLN A 68 -10.08 -12.86 -5.54
CA GLN A 68 -10.79 -14.06 -6.00
C GLN A 68 -12.32 -13.88 -5.98
N ARG A 69 -12.87 -13.22 -4.96
CA ARG A 69 -14.31 -12.94 -4.88
C ARG A 69 -14.77 -12.03 -6.02
N VAL A 70 -13.99 -11.00 -6.36
CA VAL A 70 -14.27 -10.13 -7.51
C VAL A 70 -14.24 -10.89 -8.84
N LEU A 71 -13.30 -11.82 -9.02
CA LEU A 71 -13.27 -12.70 -10.20
C LEU A 71 -14.55 -13.54 -10.34
N LEU A 72 -15.21 -13.84 -9.22
CA LEU A 72 -16.47 -14.58 -9.16
C LEU A 72 -17.71 -13.66 -9.22
N GLY A 73 -17.53 -12.36 -9.50
CA GLY A 73 -18.61 -11.39 -9.65
C GLY A 73 -19.11 -10.74 -8.36
N GLU A 74 -18.44 -10.97 -7.22
CA GLU A 74 -18.79 -10.31 -5.97
C GLU A 74 -18.23 -8.89 -5.88
N VAL A 75 -18.90 -8.06 -5.09
CA VAL A 75 -18.64 -6.63 -4.96
C VAL A 75 -17.99 -6.35 -3.60
N PRO A 76 -16.78 -5.76 -3.57
CA PRO A 76 -16.11 -5.38 -2.31
C PRO A 76 -16.99 -4.44 -1.48
N LEU A 77 -16.87 -4.48 -0.15
CA LEU A 77 -17.71 -3.81 0.86
C LEU A 77 -19.13 -4.36 0.96
N ARG A 78 -19.77 -4.70 -0.16
CA ARG A 78 -21.15 -5.24 -0.17
C ARG A 78 -21.18 -6.71 0.22
N ASP A 79 -20.42 -7.54 -0.49
CA ASP A 79 -20.56 -9.00 -0.39
C ASP A 79 -19.57 -9.61 0.61
N PHE A 80 -18.50 -8.89 0.93
CA PHE A 80 -17.50 -9.29 1.91
C PHE A 80 -16.80 -8.06 2.52
N MET A 81 -16.27 -8.21 3.73
CA MET A 81 -15.43 -7.20 4.36
C MET A 81 -14.15 -7.00 3.54
N SER A 82 -13.92 -5.77 3.09
CA SER A 82 -12.83 -5.46 2.15
C SER A 82 -12.18 -4.09 2.43
N TYR A 83 -11.03 -3.84 1.81
CA TYR A 83 -10.55 -2.47 1.54
C TYR A 83 -11.44 -1.76 0.50
N ASP A 84 -11.03 -0.58 0.06
CA ASP A 84 -11.73 0.12 -1.02
C ASP A 84 -11.68 -0.65 -2.36
N PRO A 85 -12.76 -0.61 -3.17
CA PRO A 85 -12.92 -1.51 -4.31
C PRO A 85 -11.82 -1.45 -5.38
N GLY A 86 -11.20 -0.28 -5.61
CA GLY A 86 -10.26 -0.06 -6.72
C GLY A 86 -9.10 -1.05 -6.75
N ARG A 87 -8.54 -1.40 -5.59
CA ARG A 87 -7.40 -2.35 -5.53
C ARG A 87 -7.81 -3.78 -5.87
N TYR A 88 -9.04 -4.20 -5.54
CA TYR A 88 -9.54 -5.52 -5.88
C TYR A 88 -9.89 -5.63 -7.36
N TYR A 89 -10.55 -4.62 -7.93
CA TYR A 89 -10.84 -4.60 -9.37
C TYR A 89 -9.56 -4.54 -10.21
N TRP A 90 -8.55 -3.79 -9.78
CA TRP A 90 -7.23 -3.80 -10.42
C TRP A 90 -6.60 -5.20 -10.40
N SER A 91 -6.54 -5.82 -9.22
CA SER A 91 -5.95 -7.15 -9.07
C SER A 91 -6.71 -8.21 -9.86
N ALA A 92 -8.04 -8.24 -9.75
CA ALA A 92 -8.89 -9.18 -10.47
C ALA A 92 -8.79 -9.00 -11.99
N ALA A 93 -8.70 -7.77 -12.50
CA ALA A 93 -8.55 -7.53 -13.93
C ALA A 93 -7.26 -8.17 -14.48
N LEU A 94 -6.11 -7.98 -13.82
CA LEU A 94 -4.84 -8.57 -14.25
C LEU A 94 -4.83 -10.09 -14.06
N MET A 95 -5.36 -10.59 -12.94
CA MET A 95 -5.50 -12.02 -12.68
C MET A 95 -6.39 -12.71 -13.74
N SER A 96 -7.49 -12.06 -14.15
CA SER A 96 -8.37 -12.54 -15.22
C SER A 96 -7.65 -12.58 -16.57
N LEU A 97 -6.86 -11.55 -16.90
CA LEU A 97 -6.09 -11.49 -18.14
C LEU A 97 -5.01 -12.58 -18.20
N TRP A 98 -4.44 -12.96 -17.06
CA TRP A 98 -3.45 -14.03 -16.97
C TRP A 98 -4.08 -15.43 -16.84
N GLY A 99 -5.39 -15.52 -16.59
CA GLY A 99 -6.07 -16.79 -16.36
C GLY A 99 -5.62 -17.48 -15.07
N ASP A 100 -5.12 -16.73 -14.08
CA ASP A 100 -4.58 -17.26 -12.83
C ASP A 100 -5.14 -16.46 -11.64
N ASN A 101 -5.82 -17.17 -10.73
CA ASN A 101 -6.42 -16.61 -9.52
C ASN A 101 -5.56 -16.85 -8.25
N GLY A 102 -4.33 -17.31 -8.43
CA GLY A 102 -3.41 -17.69 -7.37
C GLY A 102 -2.64 -16.53 -6.74
N ILE A 103 -1.92 -16.86 -5.67
CA ILE A 103 -1.17 -15.88 -4.88
C ILE A 103 -0.05 -15.19 -5.68
N MET A 104 0.58 -15.90 -6.62
CA MET A 104 1.64 -15.33 -7.45
C MET A 104 1.08 -14.34 -8.48
N ALA A 105 -0.07 -14.63 -9.09
CA ALA A 105 -0.78 -13.69 -9.94
C ALA A 105 -1.18 -12.44 -9.16
N LEU A 106 -1.71 -12.58 -7.94
CA LEU A 106 -1.98 -11.41 -7.09
C LEU A 106 -0.71 -10.57 -6.85
N ARG A 107 0.39 -11.22 -6.43
CA ARG A 107 1.67 -10.53 -6.19
C ARG A 107 2.16 -9.82 -7.46
N GLY A 108 1.99 -10.43 -8.63
CA GLY A 108 2.30 -9.83 -9.93
C GLY A 108 1.46 -8.58 -10.20
N ALA A 109 0.14 -8.65 -9.99
CA ALA A 109 -0.76 -7.53 -10.21
C ALA A 109 -0.40 -6.32 -9.32
N VAL A 110 -0.01 -6.62 -8.08
CA VAL A 110 0.45 -5.61 -7.12
C VAL A 110 1.83 -5.06 -7.49
N ALA A 111 2.74 -5.89 -8.01
CA ALA A 111 4.05 -5.47 -8.50
C ALA A 111 3.96 -4.52 -9.72
N VAL A 112 2.98 -4.71 -10.61
CA VAL A 112 2.71 -3.76 -11.70
C VAL A 112 2.34 -2.38 -11.12
N PHE A 113 1.50 -2.34 -10.08
CA PHE A 113 1.14 -1.09 -9.43
C PHE A 113 2.34 -0.44 -8.72
N GLN A 114 3.21 -1.26 -8.10
CA GLN A 114 4.48 -0.84 -7.53
C GLN A 114 5.39 -0.16 -8.56
N THR A 115 5.49 -0.70 -9.78
CA THR A 115 6.27 -0.09 -10.87
C THR A 115 5.77 1.32 -11.18
N ILE A 116 4.45 1.55 -11.21
CA ILE A 116 3.86 2.88 -11.47
C ILE A 116 4.28 3.87 -10.38
N GLY A 117 4.18 3.48 -9.11
CA GLY A 117 4.59 4.30 -7.98
C GLY A 117 6.08 4.64 -8.02
N LEU A 118 6.94 3.61 -8.10
CA LEU A 118 8.39 3.82 -8.11
C LEU A 118 8.86 4.63 -9.32
N PHE A 119 8.30 4.37 -10.51
CA PHE A 119 8.62 5.12 -11.71
C PHE A 119 8.36 6.61 -11.52
N THR A 120 7.21 6.96 -10.93
CA THR A 120 6.84 8.34 -10.62
C THR A 120 7.85 8.97 -9.65
N GLY A 121 8.19 8.27 -8.56
CA GLY A 121 9.16 8.76 -7.58
C GLY A 121 10.54 9.03 -8.20
N LEU A 122 11.05 8.10 -9.00
CA LEU A 122 12.34 8.25 -9.68
C LEU A 122 12.32 9.33 -10.76
N LEU A 123 11.20 9.51 -11.47
CA LEU A 123 11.04 10.58 -12.46
C LEU A 123 11.11 11.96 -11.78
N LEU A 124 10.46 12.13 -10.62
CA LEU A 124 10.51 13.38 -9.85
C LEU A 124 11.93 13.74 -9.39
N ILE A 125 12.72 12.73 -9.00
CA ILE A 125 14.12 12.91 -8.61
C ILE A 125 15.00 13.20 -9.85
N ALA A 126 14.77 12.48 -10.96
CA ALA A 126 15.55 12.60 -12.19
C ALA A 126 15.42 13.99 -12.84
N GLN A 127 14.24 14.60 -12.81
CA GLN A 127 13.98 15.93 -13.39
C GLN A 127 14.86 17.05 -12.80
N LYS A 128 15.47 16.82 -11.63
CA LYS A 128 16.34 17.79 -10.95
C LYS A 128 17.83 17.45 -11.02
N SER A 129 18.20 16.37 -11.72
CA SER A 129 19.60 15.96 -11.87
C SER A 129 20.21 16.51 -13.16
N PRO A 130 21.22 17.40 -13.11
CA PRO A 130 21.79 18.03 -14.32
C PRO A 130 22.58 17.07 -15.22
N LEU A 131 22.91 15.86 -14.75
CA LEU A 131 23.70 14.85 -15.47
C LEU A 131 22.85 13.59 -15.69
N HIS A 132 21.96 13.65 -16.68
CA HIS A 132 21.00 12.58 -17.00
C HIS A 132 21.73 11.32 -17.51
N PHE A 133 21.58 10.20 -16.78
CA PHE A 133 22.08 8.84 -17.07
C PHE A 133 23.58 8.69 -17.40
N LYS A 134 24.35 9.77 -17.40
CA LYS A 134 25.81 9.74 -17.38
C LYS A 134 26.30 9.57 -15.95
N PHE A 135 27.46 8.97 -15.80
CA PHE A 135 28.14 8.98 -14.51
C PHE A 135 28.43 10.44 -14.11
N PRO A 136 28.15 10.86 -12.86
CA PRO A 136 27.71 10.06 -11.72
C PRO A 136 26.19 10.14 -11.42
N GLY A 137 25.38 10.73 -12.29
CA GLY A 137 23.93 10.89 -12.09
C GLY A 137 23.14 9.58 -12.09
N PHE A 138 23.57 8.58 -12.87
CA PHE A 138 22.98 7.23 -12.83
C PHE A 138 23.12 6.58 -11.45
N LEU A 139 24.30 6.67 -10.82
CA LEU A 139 24.54 6.11 -9.49
C LEU A 139 23.63 6.75 -8.43
N TYR A 140 23.33 8.04 -8.57
CA TYR A 140 22.42 8.73 -7.67
C TYR A 140 20.98 8.23 -7.80
N LEU A 141 20.51 7.99 -9.04
CA LEU A 141 19.20 7.38 -9.29
C LEU A 141 19.13 5.94 -8.81
N LEU A 142 20.22 5.17 -8.94
CA LEU A 142 20.31 3.82 -8.41
C LEU A 142 20.20 3.81 -6.87
N LEU A 143 20.95 4.68 -6.17
CA LEU A 143 20.82 4.84 -4.72
C LEU A 143 19.40 5.27 -4.30
N SER A 144 18.79 6.17 -5.07
CA SER A 144 17.41 6.60 -4.85
C SER A 144 16.43 5.44 -5.03
N ALA A 145 16.60 4.63 -6.08
CA ALA A 145 15.78 3.45 -6.34
C ALA A 145 15.90 2.42 -5.21
N LEU A 146 17.11 2.12 -4.75
CA LEU A 146 17.35 1.23 -3.61
C LEU A 146 16.71 1.75 -2.33
N THR A 147 16.89 3.05 -2.05
CA THR A 147 16.29 3.70 -0.87
C THR A 147 14.77 3.61 -0.90
N LEU A 148 14.12 3.96 -2.02
CA LEU A 148 12.67 3.90 -2.12
C LEU A 148 12.16 2.45 -2.07
N MET A 149 12.81 1.53 -2.81
CA MET A 149 12.39 0.13 -2.91
C MET A 149 12.42 -0.60 -1.57
N VAL A 150 13.42 -0.37 -0.73
CA VAL A 150 13.51 -1.08 0.55
C VAL A 150 12.37 -0.71 1.51
N TRP A 151 11.80 0.47 1.35
CA TRP A 151 10.61 0.92 2.10
C TRP A 151 9.29 0.51 1.46
N MET A 152 9.29 -0.11 0.26
CA MET A 152 8.06 -0.61 -0.37
C MET A 152 7.60 -1.93 0.28
N TYR A 153 7.19 -1.86 1.54
CA TYR A 153 6.79 -2.98 2.41
C TYR A 153 5.55 -2.60 3.25
N PRO A 154 4.64 -3.54 3.57
CA PRO A 154 4.58 -4.93 3.09
C PRO A 154 3.98 -5.03 1.68
N ARG A 155 4.21 -6.17 1.01
CA ARG A 155 3.83 -6.35 -0.40
C ARG A 155 2.32 -6.16 -0.67
N HIS A 156 1.45 -6.55 0.24
CA HIS A 156 -0.01 -6.40 0.09
C HIS A 156 -0.51 -4.96 0.34
N LYS A 157 0.37 -4.02 0.73
CA LYS A 157 0.10 -2.58 0.89
C LYS A 157 0.82 -1.72 -0.16
N LEU A 158 1.33 -2.32 -1.24
CA LEU A 158 2.02 -1.58 -2.30
C LEU A 158 1.11 -0.58 -3.03
N PHE A 159 -0.22 -0.78 -2.99
CA PHE A 159 -1.18 0.24 -3.41
C PHE A 159 -1.04 1.52 -2.56
N ASP A 160 -1.12 1.39 -1.24
CA ASP A 160 -1.07 2.51 -0.30
C ASP A 160 0.25 3.31 -0.43
N ILE A 161 1.36 2.59 -0.59
CA ILE A 161 2.69 3.13 -0.85
C ILE A 161 2.74 3.89 -2.19
N SER A 162 2.31 3.25 -3.27
CA SER A 162 2.40 3.83 -4.61
C SER A 162 1.49 5.05 -4.77
N LEU A 163 0.31 5.04 -4.13
CA LEU A 163 -0.60 6.19 -4.08
C LEU A 163 0.06 7.38 -3.37
N SER A 164 0.84 7.15 -2.30
CA SER A 164 1.62 8.21 -1.64
C SER A 164 2.61 8.89 -2.58
N ILE A 165 3.35 8.10 -3.34
CA ILE A 165 4.31 8.61 -4.32
C ILE A 165 3.59 9.34 -5.47
N LEU A 166 2.49 8.77 -5.97
CA LEU A 166 1.69 9.38 -7.03
C LEU A 166 1.11 10.73 -6.61
N LEU A 167 0.62 10.85 -5.38
CA LEU A 167 0.12 12.12 -4.84
C LEU A 167 1.22 13.19 -4.81
N VAL A 168 2.46 12.84 -4.46
CA VAL A 168 3.59 13.78 -4.56
C VAL A 168 3.77 14.25 -6.00
N GLY A 169 3.68 13.35 -6.97
CA GLY A 169 3.75 13.69 -8.40
C GLY A 169 2.61 14.60 -8.86
N VAL A 170 1.37 14.30 -8.49
CA VAL A 170 0.17 15.07 -8.84
C VAL A 170 0.23 16.49 -8.28
N LEU A 171 0.59 16.64 -7.00
CA LEU A 171 0.73 17.97 -6.39
C LEU A 171 1.91 18.74 -6.94
N SER A 172 3.04 18.06 -7.24
CA SER A 172 4.19 18.69 -7.88
C SER A 172 3.82 19.22 -9.27
N PHE A 173 3.03 18.45 -10.03
CA PHE A 173 2.49 18.86 -11.33
C PHE A 173 1.64 20.13 -11.22
N LEU A 174 0.77 20.24 -10.21
CA LEU A 174 0.01 21.46 -9.95
C LEU A 174 0.92 22.66 -9.62
N VAL A 175 1.86 22.48 -8.68
CA VAL A 175 2.76 23.55 -8.21
C VAL A 175 3.66 24.08 -9.33
N GLN A 176 4.10 23.21 -10.24
CA GLN A 176 5.01 23.59 -11.32
C GLN A 176 4.40 24.63 -12.27
N HIS A 177 3.12 24.49 -12.62
CA HIS A 177 2.39 25.47 -13.43
C HIS A 177 0.91 25.51 -13.02
N PRO A 178 0.50 26.42 -12.12
CA PRO A 178 -0.85 26.45 -11.56
C PRO A 178 -1.87 26.99 -12.58
N ALA A 179 -2.25 26.18 -13.55
CA ALA A 179 -3.24 26.49 -14.58
C ALA A 179 -4.58 25.78 -14.28
N ARG A 180 -5.69 26.33 -14.78
CA ARG A 180 -7.06 25.79 -14.59
C ARG A 180 -7.15 24.27 -14.81
N LEU A 181 -6.61 23.77 -15.93
CA LEU A 181 -6.60 22.35 -16.25
C LEU A 181 -5.82 21.53 -15.21
N ARG A 182 -4.73 22.05 -14.64
CA ARG A 182 -3.94 21.33 -13.63
C ARG A 182 -4.66 21.24 -12.29
N TYR A 183 -5.48 22.23 -11.92
CA TYR A 183 -6.37 22.12 -10.76
C TYR A 183 -7.39 21.00 -10.95
N PHE A 184 -8.06 20.99 -12.10
CA PHE A 184 -9.02 19.93 -12.45
C PHE A 184 -8.37 18.54 -12.48
N VAL A 185 -7.24 18.39 -13.19
CA VAL A 185 -6.50 17.11 -13.27
C VAL A 185 -6.00 16.68 -11.90
N CYS A 186 -5.52 17.61 -11.07
CA CYS A 186 -5.12 17.32 -9.70
C CYS A 186 -6.30 16.75 -8.90
N GLY A 187 -7.47 17.39 -8.97
CA GLY A 187 -8.70 16.90 -8.37
C GLY A 187 -9.07 15.51 -8.90
N LEU A 188 -9.07 15.32 -10.22
CA LEU A 188 -9.36 14.06 -10.89
C LEU A 188 -8.49 12.92 -10.36
N CYS A 189 -7.19 13.14 -10.25
CA CYS A 189 -6.28 12.15 -9.70
C CYS A 189 -6.56 11.85 -8.22
N ILE A 190 -6.92 12.85 -7.41
CA ILE A 190 -7.25 12.64 -5.99
C ILE A 190 -8.56 11.86 -5.83
N GLY A 191 -9.58 12.17 -6.63
CA GLY A 191 -10.81 11.40 -6.68
C GLY A 191 -10.56 9.94 -7.06
N LEU A 192 -9.70 9.71 -8.07
CA LEU A 192 -9.32 8.35 -8.47
C LEU A 192 -8.52 7.62 -7.39
N VAL A 193 -7.59 8.31 -6.71
CA VAL A 193 -6.85 7.76 -5.56
C VAL A 193 -7.82 7.29 -4.47
N ALA A 194 -8.89 8.05 -4.21
CA ALA A 194 -9.91 7.69 -3.24
C ALA A 194 -10.70 6.41 -3.58
N VAL A 195 -10.72 5.99 -4.85
CA VAL A 195 -11.32 4.70 -5.29
C VAL A 195 -10.47 3.50 -4.83
N PHE A 196 -9.14 3.68 -4.74
CA PHE A 196 -8.21 2.64 -4.27
C PHE A 196 -7.97 2.68 -2.75
N GLY A 197 -8.09 3.87 -2.15
CA GLY A 197 -7.92 4.10 -0.73
C GLY A 197 -8.54 5.43 -0.31
N ARG A 198 -9.70 5.40 0.37
CA ARG A 198 -10.41 6.60 0.83
C ARG A 198 -9.55 7.46 1.75
N ASN A 199 -8.75 6.82 2.61
CA ASN A 199 -7.73 7.47 3.44
C ASN A 199 -6.74 8.29 2.59
N HIS A 200 -6.21 7.71 1.51
CA HIS A 200 -5.28 8.41 0.61
C HIS A 200 -5.96 9.56 -0.15
N GLY A 201 -7.24 9.42 -0.50
CA GLY A 201 -8.05 10.51 -1.04
C GLY A 201 -8.10 11.70 -0.08
N VAL A 202 -8.40 11.44 1.21
CA VAL A 202 -8.42 12.47 2.26
C VAL A 202 -7.04 13.09 2.45
N TYR A 203 -5.97 12.28 2.51
CA TYR A 203 -4.59 12.78 2.63
C TYR A 203 -4.20 13.66 1.44
N GLY A 204 -4.57 13.27 0.23
CA GLY A 204 -4.40 14.05 -0.99
C GLY A 204 -5.18 15.37 -0.97
N ALA A 205 -6.40 15.38 -0.44
CA ALA A 205 -7.19 16.59 -0.28
C ALA A 205 -6.58 17.57 0.74
N VAL A 206 -6.11 17.07 1.89
CA VAL A 206 -5.41 17.89 2.89
C VAL A 206 -4.11 18.47 2.31
N GLY A 207 -3.31 17.65 1.62
CA GLY A 207 -2.10 18.11 0.93
C GLY A 207 -2.40 19.15 -0.15
N SER A 208 -3.49 18.97 -0.91
CA SER A 208 -3.95 19.93 -1.92
C SER A 208 -4.35 21.26 -1.31
N ALA A 209 -5.09 21.24 -0.20
CA ALA A 209 -5.47 22.46 0.50
C ALA A 209 -4.23 23.27 0.91
N GLY A 210 -3.21 22.61 1.48
CA GLY A 210 -1.93 23.25 1.80
C GLY A 210 -1.23 23.84 0.58
N VAL A 211 -1.16 23.09 -0.53
CA VAL A 211 -0.60 23.57 -1.81
C VAL A 211 -1.36 24.77 -2.36
N MET A 212 -2.70 24.75 -2.33
CA MET A 212 -3.54 25.85 -2.83
C MET A 212 -3.37 27.11 -1.99
N VAL A 213 -3.28 26.98 -0.66
CA VAL A 213 -2.94 28.09 0.23
C VAL A 213 -1.55 28.64 -0.12
N TRP A 214 -0.55 27.78 -0.30
CA TRP A 214 0.80 28.21 -0.67
C TRP A 214 0.85 28.94 -2.02
N LEU A 215 0.08 28.47 -3.01
CA LEU A 215 -0.05 29.10 -4.33
C LEU A 215 -0.76 30.46 -4.28
N ALA A 216 -1.66 30.66 -3.30
CA ALA A 216 -2.37 31.92 -3.09
C ALA A 216 -1.54 33.00 -2.39
N ILE A 217 -0.44 32.63 -1.70
CA ILE A 217 0.48 33.61 -1.09
C ILE A 217 1.20 34.38 -2.20
N LYS A 218 1.10 35.71 -2.19
CA LYS A 218 1.75 36.62 -3.15
C LYS A 218 1.63 36.11 -4.60
N PRO A 219 0.43 36.19 -5.21
CA PRO A 219 0.20 35.70 -6.56
C PRO A 219 0.97 36.56 -7.58
N GLY A 220 2.25 36.26 -7.77
CA GLY A 220 3.10 36.79 -8.83
C GLY A 220 3.16 35.87 -10.05
N GLY A 221 2.17 34.98 -10.20
CA GLY A 221 2.12 33.99 -11.25
C GLY A 221 1.70 34.55 -12.62
N PRO A 222 1.70 33.71 -13.67
CA PRO A 222 1.20 34.08 -14.99
C PRO A 222 -0.23 34.63 -14.90
N ARG A 223 -0.60 35.55 -15.81
CA ARG A 223 -1.96 36.15 -15.87
C ARG A 223 -3.11 35.12 -15.92
N ASP A 224 -2.82 33.89 -16.33
CA ASP A 224 -3.78 32.79 -16.46
C ASP A 224 -3.92 31.90 -15.21
N GLN A 225 -3.25 32.24 -14.10
CA GLN A 225 -3.42 31.51 -12.83
C GLN A 225 -4.82 31.77 -12.26
N PRO A 226 -5.63 30.72 -12.00
CA PRO A 226 -6.95 30.92 -11.40
C PRO A 226 -6.83 31.48 -9.99
N GLY A 227 -7.82 32.28 -9.58
CA GLY A 227 -7.95 32.72 -8.19
C GLY A 227 -8.18 31.53 -7.25
N PHE A 228 -8.03 31.73 -5.94
CA PHE A 228 -8.16 30.65 -4.96
C PHE A 228 -9.52 29.92 -5.05
N VAL A 229 -10.62 30.68 -5.13
CA VAL A 229 -11.99 30.12 -5.22
C VAL A 229 -12.18 29.36 -6.53
N GLU A 230 -11.76 29.93 -7.66
CA GLU A 230 -11.86 29.28 -8.97
C GLU A 230 -11.03 27.98 -9.00
N GLY A 231 -9.80 28.02 -8.50
CA GLY A 231 -8.94 26.84 -8.38
C GLY A 231 -9.57 25.76 -7.50
N LEU A 232 -10.17 26.13 -6.36
CA LEU A 232 -10.87 25.21 -5.48
C LEU A 232 -12.08 24.55 -6.16
N LEU A 233 -12.88 25.31 -6.92
CA LEU A 233 -14.03 24.79 -7.65
C LEU A 233 -13.60 23.83 -8.78
N LEU A 234 -12.56 24.19 -9.54
CA LEU A 234 -12.00 23.31 -10.58
C LEU A 234 -11.43 22.03 -9.99
N TRP A 235 -10.72 22.14 -8.87
CA TRP A 235 -10.22 20.99 -8.13
C TRP A 235 -11.36 20.12 -7.62
N ALA A 236 -12.41 20.69 -7.01
CA ALA A 236 -13.56 19.95 -6.49
C ALA A 236 -14.33 19.23 -7.61
N ALA A 237 -14.53 19.90 -8.76
CA ALA A 237 -15.10 19.27 -9.95
C ALA A 237 -14.24 18.10 -10.44
N GLY A 238 -12.92 18.26 -10.41
CA GLY A 238 -11.98 17.17 -10.67
C GLY A 238 -12.17 16.00 -9.71
N VAL A 239 -12.21 16.26 -8.40
CA VAL A 239 -12.39 15.21 -7.37
C VAL A 239 -13.68 14.44 -7.61
N ALA A 240 -14.79 15.12 -7.86
CA ALA A 240 -16.07 14.49 -8.18
C ALA A 240 -15.95 13.62 -9.44
N ALA A 241 -15.34 14.14 -10.50
CA ALA A 241 -15.10 13.38 -11.73
C ALA A 241 -14.24 12.13 -11.50
N GLY A 242 -13.18 12.22 -10.70
CA GLY A 242 -12.28 11.11 -10.41
C GLY A 242 -12.92 10.04 -9.52
N PHE A 243 -13.82 10.45 -8.63
CA PHE A 243 -14.56 9.57 -7.73
C PHE A 243 -15.80 8.94 -8.38
N THR A 244 -16.10 9.30 -9.64
CA THR A 244 -17.23 8.77 -10.41
C THR A 244 -17.35 7.25 -10.39
N PRO A 245 -16.28 6.42 -10.46
CA PRO A 245 -16.44 4.97 -10.39
C PRO A 245 -17.19 4.50 -9.12
N LEU A 246 -16.88 5.08 -7.96
CA LEU A 246 -17.60 4.75 -6.72
C LEU A 246 -19.00 5.36 -6.69
N LEU A 247 -19.19 6.58 -7.18
CA LEU A 247 -20.53 7.17 -7.30
C LEU A 247 -21.44 6.34 -8.20
N ALA A 248 -20.91 5.83 -9.32
CA ALA A 248 -21.62 4.93 -10.21
C ALA A 248 -21.98 3.62 -9.50
N MET A 249 -21.08 3.04 -8.70
CA MET A 249 -21.42 1.86 -7.91
C MET A 249 -22.55 2.14 -6.89
N VAL A 250 -22.51 3.28 -6.22
CA VAL A 250 -23.57 3.71 -5.28
C VAL A 250 -24.93 3.82 -5.97
N LEU A 251 -24.97 4.32 -7.21
CA LEU A 251 -26.21 4.52 -7.96
C LEU A 251 -26.71 3.25 -8.67
N LEU A 252 -25.80 2.44 -9.20
CA LEU A 252 -26.11 1.39 -10.17
C LEU A 252 -25.99 -0.03 -9.61
N VAL A 253 -25.31 -0.24 -8.47
CA VAL A 253 -25.10 -1.56 -7.89
C VAL A 253 -26.03 -1.75 -6.69
N PRO A 254 -27.07 -2.62 -6.79
CA PRO A 254 -27.99 -2.88 -5.69
C PRO A 254 -27.26 -3.27 -4.40
N GLY A 255 -27.69 -2.69 -3.28
CA GLY A 255 -27.12 -2.94 -1.94
C GLY A 255 -25.78 -2.24 -1.66
N PHE A 256 -25.06 -1.75 -2.68
CA PHE A 256 -23.75 -1.14 -2.46
C PHE A 256 -23.82 0.18 -1.69
N ALA A 257 -24.82 1.02 -1.96
CA ALA A 257 -25.01 2.29 -1.24
C ALA A 257 -25.11 2.08 0.28
N GLY A 258 -25.91 1.10 0.71
CA GLY A 258 -26.07 0.75 2.12
C GLY A 258 -24.76 0.30 2.76
N ALA A 259 -24.08 -0.67 2.12
CA ALA A 259 -22.80 -1.19 2.59
C ALA A 259 -21.69 -0.10 2.65
N PHE A 260 -21.68 0.80 1.66
CA PHE A 260 -20.73 1.91 1.62
C PHE A 260 -20.94 2.86 2.81
N TRP A 261 -22.18 3.28 3.07
CA TRP A 261 -22.50 4.14 4.22
C TRP A 261 -22.26 3.46 5.56
N GLU A 262 -22.58 2.17 5.67
CA GLU A 262 -22.27 1.37 6.87
C GLU A 262 -20.76 1.34 7.14
N SER A 263 -19.94 1.15 6.10
CA SER A 263 -18.48 1.19 6.25
C SER A 263 -17.95 2.53 6.78
N ILE A 264 -18.61 3.64 6.44
CA ILE A 264 -18.28 4.98 6.95
C ILE A 264 -18.76 5.11 8.39
N ARG A 265 -20.01 4.76 8.66
CA ARG A 265 -20.61 4.80 10.01
C ARG A 265 -19.78 4.00 11.00
N PHE A 266 -19.31 2.83 10.60
CA PHE A 266 -18.48 1.97 11.45
C PHE A 266 -17.19 2.64 11.93
N LEU A 267 -16.54 3.47 11.09
CA LEU A 267 -15.35 4.22 11.50
C LEU A 267 -15.66 5.21 12.63
N PHE A 268 -16.84 5.83 12.60
CA PHE A 268 -17.30 6.73 13.67
C PHE A 268 -17.70 5.98 14.94
N GLU A 269 -18.30 4.79 14.82
CA GLU A 269 -18.66 3.94 15.96
C GLU A 269 -17.42 3.44 16.70
N VAL A 270 -16.40 2.98 15.97
CA VAL A 270 -15.12 2.51 16.53
C VAL A 270 -14.25 3.67 17.04
N LYS A 271 -14.48 4.90 16.55
CA LYS A 271 -13.70 6.11 16.88
C LYS A 271 -12.19 5.98 16.62
N ALA A 272 -11.80 5.03 15.79
CA ALA A 272 -10.42 4.78 15.44
C ALA A 272 -10.33 4.28 14.00
N THR A 273 -9.26 4.65 13.31
CA THR A 273 -8.94 4.13 11.97
C THR A 273 -7.96 2.94 12.03
N ASN A 274 -7.29 2.77 13.16
CA ASN A 274 -6.30 1.71 13.41
C ASN A 274 -6.26 1.38 14.90
N LEU A 275 -5.65 0.25 15.23
CA LEU A 275 -5.30 -0.11 16.61
C LEU A 275 -3.95 0.52 16.96
N PRO A 276 -3.92 1.52 17.86
CA PRO A 276 -2.70 2.28 18.13
C PRO A 276 -1.66 1.42 18.85
N LEU A 277 -0.40 1.63 18.49
CA LEU A 277 0.76 1.06 19.17
C LEU A 277 1.61 2.19 19.77
N PRO A 278 2.36 1.93 20.85
CA PRO A 278 3.30 2.90 21.39
C PRO A 278 4.31 3.35 20.34
N VAL A 279 4.55 4.66 20.24
CA VAL A 279 5.55 5.21 19.31
C VAL A 279 6.95 4.67 19.66
N PRO A 280 7.70 4.10 18.69
CA PRO A 280 8.99 3.47 18.92
C PRO A 280 10.09 4.52 19.02
N TRP A 281 10.05 5.34 20.07
CA TRP A 281 11.06 6.38 20.28
C TRP A 281 12.47 5.77 20.42
N PRO A 282 13.51 6.39 19.84
CA PRO A 282 14.88 5.85 19.91
C PRO A 282 15.37 5.57 21.34
N TRP A 283 14.95 6.39 22.31
CA TRP A 283 15.31 6.27 23.72
C TRP A 283 14.47 5.25 24.51
N LYS A 284 13.49 4.59 23.88
CA LYS A 284 12.74 3.47 24.48
C LYS A 284 13.29 2.10 24.09
N VAL A 285 14.38 2.05 23.34
CA VAL A 285 15.03 0.80 22.93
C VAL A 285 15.72 0.16 24.14
N SER A 286 15.37 -1.10 24.44
CA SER A 286 15.89 -1.84 25.59
C SER A 286 17.20 -2.55 25.26
N PHE A 287 18.31 -1.79 25.23
CA PHE A 287 19.65 -2.27 24.84
C PHE A 287 20.12 -3.52 25.60
N ASP A 288 19.67 -3.73 26.84
CA ASP A 288 20.10 -4.86 27.67
C ASP A 288 19.37 -6.18 27.36
N SER A 289 18.29 -6.14 26.58
CA SER A 289 17.36 -7.28 26.42
C SER A 289 17.27 -7.86 25.00
N ILE A 290 17.90 -7.20 24.04
CA ILE A 290 17.84 -7.55 22.61
C ILE A 290 19.24 -7.52 22.01
N SER A 291 19.42 -8.14 20.85
CA SER A 291 20.72 -8.11 20.17
C SER A 291 21.09 -6.70 19.69
N SER A 292 22.38 -6.43 19.53
CA SER A 292 22.86 -5.13 19.04
C SER A 292 22.27 -4.75 17.68
N GLU A 293 22.05 -5.72 16.79
CA GLU A 293 21.43 -5.49 15.48
C GLU A 293 19.99 -4.99 15.63
N GLU A 294 19.20 -5.65 16.50
CA GLU A 294 17.82 -5.28 16.78
C GLU A 294 17.73 -3.92 17.47
N ALA A 295 18.66 -3.62 18.37
CA ALA A 295 18.75 -2.31 19.01
C ALA A 295 19.03 -1.19 18.01
N ILE A 296 20.03 -1.36 17.13
CA ILE A 296 20.33 -0.39 16.07
C ILE A 296 19.11 -0.18 15.17
N ARG A 297 18.44 -1.27 14.77
CA ARG A 297 17.22 -1.20 13.96
C ARG A 297 16.11 -0.44 14.67
N GLY A 298 15.87 -0.70 15.95
CA GLY A 298 14.88 0.00 16.78
C GLY A 298 15.17 1.50 16.85
N VAL A 299 16.43 1.88 17.07
CA VAL A 299 16.87 3.29 17.06
C VAL A 299 16.61 3.93 15.70
N LEU A 300 16.99 3.28 14.60
CA LEU A 300 16.79 3.81 13.24
C LEU A 300 15.31 4.00 12.91
N VAL A 301 14.45 3.04 13.23
CA VAL A 301 13.00 3.16 13.06
C VAL A 301 12.48 4.38 13.82
N GLY A 302 12.89 4.56 15.09
CA GLY A 302 12.53 5.74 15.87
C GLY A 302 13.04 7.05 15.29
N VAL A 303 14.25 7.07 14.72
CA VAL A 303 14.82 8.23 14.03
C VAL A 303 14.00 8.58 12.80
N PHE A 304 13.52 7.59 12.03
CA PHE A 304 12.64 7.85 10.89
C PHE A 304 11.26 8.36 11.30
N PHE A 305 10.68 7.90 12.42
CA PHE A 305 9.46 8.48 12.99
C PHE A 305 9.64 9.96 13.36
N ILE A 306 10.74 10.30 14.03
CA ILE A 306 11.07 11.70 14.31
C ILE A 306 11.31 12.47 13.01
N GLY A 307 11.98 11.85 12.04
CA GLY A 307 12.30 12.41 10.74
C GLY A 307 11.04 12.86 9.98
N ILE A 308 10.01 12.01 9.86
CA ILE A 308 8.78 12.36 9.14
C ILE A 308 8.06 13.54 9.80
N LEU A 309 8.06 13.62 11.13
CA LEU A 309 7.47 14.72 11.87
C LEU A 309 8.23 16.03 11.67
N ILE A 310 9.56 16.01 11.86
CA ILE A 310 10.43 17.18 11.67
C ILE A 310 10.35 17.68 10.23
N PHE A 311 10.49 16.78 9.25
CA PHE A 311 10.41 17.12 7.84
C PHE A 311 9.10 17.82 7.49
N SER A 312 7.98 17.34 8.03
CA SER A 312 6.66 17.92 7.79
C SER A 312 6.52 19.30 8.44
N LEU A 313 6.76 19.42 9.74
CA LEU A 313 6.53 20.67 10.48
C LEU A 313 7.53 21.77 10.11
N VAL A 314 8.83 21.45 10.14
CA VAL A 314 9.89 22.40 9.79
C VAL A 314 9.86 22.71 8.30
N GLY A 315 9.57 21.71 7.46
CA GLY A 315 9.40 21.89 6.03
C GLY A 315 8.30 22.89 5.71
N ILE A 316 7.12 22.80 6.34
CA ILE A 316 6.00 23.73 6.11
C ILE A 316 6.43 25.16 6.46
N ALA A 317 7.01 25.35 7.65
CA ALA A 317 7.49 26.67 8.07
C ALA A 317 8.52 27.24 7.09
N TRP A 318 9.46 26.40 6.63
CA TRP A 318 10.52 26.80 5.70
C TRP A 318 9.97 27.15 4.31
N ILE A 319 9.11 26.33 3.69
CA ILE A 319 8.58 26.63 2.34
C ILE A 319 7.68 27.88 2.35
N LEU A 320 6.97 28.14 3.44
CA LEU A 320 6.18 29.35 3.62
C LEU A 320 7.09 30.56 3.78
N PHE A 321 8.12 30.47 4.62
CA PHE A 321 9.12 31.52 4.78
C PHE A 321 9.78 31.88 3.46
N GLN A 322 10.23 30.89 2.68
CA GLN A 322 10.82 31.11 1.37
C GLN A 322 9.85 31.78 0.40
N LYS A 323 8.57 31.35 0.41
CA LYS A 323 7.52 31.95 -0.42
C LYS A 323 7.26 33.41 -0.05
N PHE A 324 7.19 33.75 1.24
CA PHE A 324 7.05 35.14 1.68
C PHE A 324 8.24 36.02 1.28
N HIS A 325 9.44 35.44 1.17
CA HIS A 325 10.65 36.12 0.70
C HIS A 325 10.86 36.05 -0.82
N ASN A 326 9.85 35.63 -1.60
CA ASN A 326 9.92 35.47 -3.06
C ASN A 326 11.09 34.59 -3.55
N LYS A 327 11.54 33.64 -2.73
CA LYS A 327 12.57 32.67 -3.09
C LYS A 327 11.94 31.46 -3.78
N ALA A 328 12.59 30.98 -4.84
CA ALA A 328 12.13 29.81 -5.56
C ALA A 328 12.24 28.55 -4.68
N VAL A 329 11.18 27.73 -4.69
CA VAL A 329 11.13 26.44 -4.00
C VAL A 329 10.81 25.35 -5.03
N SER A 330 11.43 24.18 -4.88
CA SER A 330 11.15 23.04 -5.75
C SER A 330 9.67 22.62 -5.64
N PRO A 331 8.93 22.47 -6.75
CA PRO A 331 7.55 21.98 -6.74
C PRO A 331 7.39 20.62 -6.04
N VAL A 332 8.36 19.72 -6.22
CA VAL A 332 8.36 18.40 -5.56
C VAL A 332 8.49 18.56 -4.04
N LEU A 333 9.32 19.49 -3.58
CA LEU A 333 9.50 19.73 -2.15
C LEU A 333 8.24 20.32 -1.50
N VAL A 334 7.57 21.26 -2.17
CA VAL A 334 6.28 21.80 -1.71
C VAL A 334 5.25 20.67 -1.57
N ALA A 335 5.12 19.83 -2.59
CA ALA A 335 4.23 18.67 -2.57
C ALA A 335 4.57 17.67 -1.45
N SER A 336 5.84 17.27 -1.35
CA SER A 336 6.34 16.36 -0.32
C SER A 336 6.07 16.86 1.09
N VAL A 337 6.29 18.15 1.34
CA VAL A 337 6.11 18.75 2.68
C VAL A 337 4.64 18.80 3.07
N PHE A 338 3.75 19.25 2.18
CA PHE A 338 2.31 19.31 2.49
C PHE A 338 1.65 17.93 2.59
N LEU A 339 2.15 16.93 1.87
CA LEU A 339 1.73 15.53 2.06
C LEU A 339 2.39 14.87 3.27
N GLY A 340 3.55 15.34 3.69
CA GLY A 340 4.27 14.80 4.84
C GLY A 340 3.41 14.77 6.11
N LEU A 341 2.63 15.82 6.38
CA LEU A 341 1.79 15.90 7.58
C LEU A 341 0.67 14.84 7.64
N PRO A 342 -0.23 14.69 6.64
CA PRO A 342 -1.25 13.64 6.69
C PRO A 342 -0.66 12.22 6.70
N TYR A 343 0.47 11.99 6.01
CA TYR A 343 1.16 10.70 6.10
C TYR A 343 1.86 10.48 7.45
N THR A 344 2.34 11.53 8.11
CA THR A 344 2.82 11.47 9.50
C THR A 344 1.68 11.05 10.42
N HIS A 345 0.49 11.65 10.28
CA HIS A 345 -0.69 11.21 11.03
C HIS A 345 -0.96 9.70 10.83
N TYR A 346 -0.89 9.20 9.58
CA TYR A 346 -1.10 7.77 9.32
C TYR A 346 -0.04 6.88 10.01
N ALA A 347 1.24 7.22 9.90
CA ALA A 347 2.33 6.48 10.56
C ALA A 347 2.14 6.42 12.09
N TYR A 348 1.69 7.52 12.70
CA TYR A 348 1.49 7.60 14.15
C TYR A 348 0.16 6.97 14.61
N SER A 349 -0.82 6.77 13.72
CA SER A 349 -2.09 6.12 14.06
C SER A 349 -1.92 4.65 14.47
N ARG A 350 -0.86 3.99 13.99
CA ARG A 350 -0.35 2.72 14.47
C ARG A 350 1.16 2.69 14.25
N ALA A 351 1.92 3.03 15.29
CA ALA A 351 3.35 3.32 15.19
C ALA A 351 4.23 2.06 15.10
N ASP A 352 4.10 1.31 14.00
CA ASP A 352 4.99 0.20 13.64
C ASP A 352 5.75 0.47 12.34
N VAL A 353 6.69 -0.42 12.00
CA VAL A 353 7.50 -0.30 10.78
C VAL A 353 6.66 -0.39 9.51
N GLY A 354 5.56 -1.16 9.52
CA GLY A 354 4.70 -1.35 8.35
C GLY A 354 3.94 -0.08 8.00
N HIS A 355 3.45 0.65 9.00
CA HIS A 355 2.78 1.93 8.82
C HIS A 355 3.77 3.06 8.50
N LEU A 356 4.96 3.04 9.11
CA LEU A 356 6.05 3.94 8.73
C LEU A 356 6.43 3.75 7.25
N ALA A 357 6.61 2.50 6.82
CA ALA A 357 6.96 2.16 5.44
C ALA A 357 5.93 2.69 4.44
N GLN A 358 4.63 2.55 4.73
CA GLN A 358 3.56 3.13 3.90
C GLN A 358 3.56 4.67 3.84
N SER A 359 4.19 5.34 4.80
CA SER A 359 4.04 6.79 5.03
C SER A 359 5.27 7.62 4.72
N ILE A 360 6.46 7.01 4.68
CA ILE A 360 7.74 7.73 4.66
C ILE A 360 8.08 8.40 3.31
N PHE A 361 7.38 8.04 2.24
CA PHE A 361 7.71 8.44 0.87
C PHE A 361 7.78 9.95 0.60
N PRO A 362 6.88 10.80 1.14
CA PRO A 362 7.01 12.25 0.99
C PRO A 362 8.35 12.78 1.54
N LEU A 363 8.80 12.27 2.70
CA LEU A 363 10.12 12.59 3.27
C LEU A 363 11.25 12.10 2.38
N LEU A 364 11.24 10.82 1.97
CA LEU A 364 12.35 10.26 1.19
C LEU A 364 12.53 11.00 -0.14
N ILE A 365 11.43 11.22 -0.86
CA ILE A 365 11.46 11.96 -2.14
C ILE A 365 11.91 13.41 -1.91
N GLY A 366 11.39 14.08 -0.88
CA GLY A 366 11.76 15.45 -0.54
C GLY A 366 13.25 15.59 -0.22
N CYS A 367 13.79 14.70 0.61
CA CYS A 367 15.21 14.64 0.96
C CYS A 367 16.10 14.37 -0.25
N LEU A 368 15.74 13.41 -1.11
CA LEU A 368 16.51 13.10 -2.32
C LEU A 368 16.48 14.29 -3.31
N VAL A 369 15.34 14.96 -3.47
CA VAL A 369 15.26 16.18 -4.30
C VAL A 369 16.02 17.36 -3.69
N LEU A 370 16.14 17.46 -2.36
CA LEU A 370 17.00 18.45 -1.72
C LEU A 370 18.48 18.16 -1.98
N LEU A 371 18.89 16.90 -1.80
CA LEU A 371 20.27 16.46 -1.94
C LEU A 371 20.80 16.56 -3.38
N VAL A 372 19.96 16.32 -4.39
CA VAL A 372 20.39 16.42 -5.80
C VAL A 372 20.82 17.85 -6.17
N ALA A 373 20.27 18.86 -5.49
CA ALA A 373 20.60 20.27 -5.68
C ALA A 373 21.84 20.74 -4.88
N GLN A 374 22.41 19.88 -4.02
CA GLN A 374 23.58 20.21 -3.20
C GLN A 374 24.90 19.91 -3.92
N PRO A 375 26.01 20.56 -3.51
CA PRO A 375 27.36 20.18 -3.95
C PRO A 375 27.67 18.72 -3.67
N ALA A 376 28.54 18.10 -4.47
CA ALA A 376 28.89 16.68 -4.37
C ALA A 376 29.34 16.25 -2.96
N LYS A 377 30.05 17.12 -2.24
CA LYS A 377 30.52 16.90 -0.87
C LYS A 377 29.40 16.73 0.16
N ILE A 378 28.21 17.26 -0.11
CA ILE A 378 27.02 17.10 0.73
C ILE A 378 26.11 16.03 0.13
N LYS A 379 25.86 16.10 -1.17
CA LYS A 379 24.97 15.17 -1.89
C LYS A 379 25.31 13.71 -1.63
N TRP A 380 26.56 13.30 -1.84
CA TRP A 380 26.94 11.88 -1.80
C TRP A 380 26.95 11.29 -0.39
N PRO A 381 27.61 11.90 0.62
CA PRO A 381 27.61 11.33 1.96
C PRO A 381 26.21 11.17 2.55
N PHE A 382 25.35 12.17 2.38
CA PHE A 382 23.99 12.12 2.92
C PHE A 382 23.07 11.16 2.15
N ALA A 383 23.24 11.02 0.82
CA ALA A 383 22.48 10.04 0.05
C ALA A 383 22.88 8.60 0.39
N VAL A 384 24.18 8.35 0.55
CA VAL A 384 24.69 7.05 1.00
C VAL A 384 24.22 6.77 2.43
N ALA A 385 24.32 7.72 3.35
CA ALA A 385 23.85 7.56 4.72
C ALA A 385 22.35 7.23 4.77
N LEU A 386 21.50 7.97 4.03
CA LEU A 386 20.06 7.71 3.98
C LEU A 386 19.77 6.31 3.42
N CYS A 387 20.47 5.89 2.36
CA CYS A 387 20.32 4.56 1.77
C CYS A 387 20.74 3.47 2.76
N THR A 388 21.89 3.61 3.42
CA THR A 388 22.40 2.65 4.40
C THR A 388 21.48 2.53 5.61
N MET A 389 21.02 3.66 6.17
CA MET A 389 20.05 3.66 7.27
C MET A 389 18.73 2.99 6.87
N SER A 390 18.26 3.24 5.65
CA SER A 390 17.04 2.61 5.12
C SER A 390 17.20 1.10 4.96
N LEU A 391 18.33 0.64 4.40
CA LEU A 391 18.64 -0.78 4.27
C LEU A 391 18.72 -1.46 5.64
N TRP A 392 19.43 -0.85 6.59
CA TRP A 392 19.57 -1.42 7.93
C TRP A 392 18.22 -1.49 8.68
N ALA A 393 17.40 -0.45 8.55
CA ALA A 393 16.06 -0.42 9.14
C ALA A 393 15.14 -1.51 8.57
N MET A 394 15.22 -1.76 7.25
CA MET A 394 14.18 -2.51 6.55
C MET A 394 14.55 -3.95 6.16
N HIS A 395 15.83 -4.27 5.96
CA HIS A 395 16.23 -5.55 5.35
C HIS A 395 15.64 -6.78 6.08
N ALA A 396 15.61 -6.76 7.42
CA ALA A 396 15.09 -7.86 8.24
C ALA A 396 13.57 -8.12 8.11
N PHE A 397 12.82 -7.17 7.53
CA PHE A 397 11.38 -7.33 7.30
C PHE A 397 11.07 -7.93 5.92
N HIS A 398 12.04 -7.95 5.01
CA HIS A 398 11.84 -8.50 3.66
C HIS A 398 11.87 -10.04 3.68
N PRO A 399 10.84 -10.72 3.14
CA PRO A 399 10.76 -12.18 3.10
C PRO A 399 11.98 -12.85 2.47
N GLY A 400 12.59 -12.17 1.48
CA GLY A 400 13.85 -12.55 0.85
C GLY A 400 14.96 -12.82 1.85
N TRP A 401 15.12 -11.87 2.78
CA TRP A 401 16.13 -11.90 3.82
C TRP A 401 15.73 -12.83 4.97
N GLN A 402 14.47 -12.78 5.43
CA GLN A 402 13.98 -13.64 6.52
C GLN A 402 14.20 -15.14 6.23
N CYS A 403 13.92 -15.58 5.00
CA CYS A 403 14.18 -16.96 4.62
C CYS A 403 15.67 -17.28 4.45
N HIS A 404 16.46 -16.31 3.98
CA HIS A 404 17.90 -16.52 3.81
C HIS A 404 18.63 -16.58 5.16
N ALA A 405 18.35 -15.63 6.06
CA ALA A 405 18.98 -15.51 7.36
C ALA A 405 18.57 -16.62 8.32
N SER A 406 17.31 -17.06 8.31
CA SER A 406 16.87 -18.16 9.17
C SER A 406 17.42 -19.52 8.73
N GLY A 407 17.64 -19.74 7.42
CA GLY A 407 17.99 -21.05 6.87
C GLY A 407 16.93 -22.14 7.06
N GLN A 408 15.75 -21.78 7.62
CA GLN A 408 14.74 -22.73 8.08
C GLN A 408 13.46 -22.73 7.24
N CYS A 409 13.36 -21.85 6.23
CA CYS A 409 12.17 -21.82 5.39
C CYS A 409 11.94 -23.17 4.69
N LYS A 410 10.68 -23.61 4.69
CA LYS A 410 10.21 -24.87 4.11
C LYS A 410 9.45 -24.58 2.81
N ALA A 411 9.64 -25.46 1.83
CA ALA A 411 8.85 -25.42 0.60
C ALA A 411 7.44 -25.97 0.86
N ILE A 412 6.42 -25.23 0.45
CA ILE A 412 5.04 -25.66 0.45
C ILE A 412 4.35 -25.20 -0.83
N GLU A 413 3.51 -26.06 -1.39
CA GLU A 413 2.66 -25.71 -2.53
C GLU A 413 1.50 -24.82 -2.04
N ILE A 414 1.27 -23.69 -2.72
CA ILE A 414 0.11 -22.80 -2.54
C ILE A 414 -0.35 -22.33 -3.92
N SER A 415 -1.58 -22.70 -4.29
CA SER A 415 -2.24 -22.29 -5.55
C SER A 415 -1.39 -22.56 -6.80
N GLY A 416 -0.90 -23.79 -6.95
CA GLY A 416 -0.08 -24.27 -8.06
C GLY A 416 1.39 -23.87 -7.98
N ASN A 417 1.81 -23.09 -6.97
CA ASN A 417 3.16 -22.53 -6.88
C ASN A 417 3.90 -23.02 -5.63
N GLN A 418 5.20 -23.28 -5.76
CA GLN A 418 6.06 -23.62 -4.62
C GLN A 418 6.52 -22.34 -3.92
N LEU A 419 6.11 -22.16 -2.67
CA LEU A 419 6.51 -21.04 -1.82
C LEU A 419 7.43 -21.51 -0.70
N MET A 420 8.44 -20.71 -0.39
CA MET A 420 9.31 -20.90 0.77
C MET A 420 8.77 -20.10 1.95
N VAL A 421 8.29 -20.77 2.99
CA VAL A 421 7.62 -20.14 4.15
C VAL A 421 8.29 -20.54 5.46
N SER A 422 8.01 -19.83 6.55
CA SER A 422 8.52 -20.24 7.87
C SER A 422 7.86 -21.55 8.33
N PRO A 423 8.50 -22.31 9.24
CA PRO A 423 7.91 -23.54 9.78
C PRO A 423 6.51 -23.36 10.40
N GLU A 424 6.24 -22.21 11.01
CA GLU A 424 4.95 -21.89 11.60
C GLU A 424 3.87 -21.77 10.53
N VAL A 425 4.13 -21.02 9.46
CA VAL A 425 3.21 -20.86 8.33
C VAL A 425 2.99 -22.20 7.62
N GLU A 426 4.03 -23.01 7.49
CA GLU A 426 3.95 -24.36 6.93
C GLU A 426 2.98 -25.24 7.74
N SER A 427 3.15 -25.24 9.07
CA SER A 427 2.29 -25.95 10.02
C SER A 427 0.84 -25.47 9.95
N ASP A 428 0.62 -24.14 9.93
CA ASP A 428 -0.72 -23.55 9.85
C ASP A 428 -1.44 -23.94 8.54
N VAL A 429 -0.76 -23.90 7.40
CA VAL A 429 -1.32 -24.31 6.11
C VAL A 429 -1.63 -25.82 6.10
N ARG A 430 -0.75 -26.65 6.67
CA ARG A 430 -1.02 -28.10 6.79
C ARG A 430 -2.20 -28.39 7.69
N LEU A 431 -2.33 -27.68 8.81
CA LEU A 431 -3.46 -27.80 9.71
C LEU A 431 -4.77 -27.46 8.98
N LEU A 432 -4.82 -26.32 8.28
CA LEU A 432 -6.01 -25.91 7.52
C LEU A 432 -6.40 -26.94 6.46
N ARG A 433 -5.43 -27.48 5.71
CA ARG A 433 -5.67 -28.55 4.73
C ARG A 433 -6.15 -29.84 5.37
N LYS A 434 -5.59 -30.23 6.52
CA LYS A 434 -6.03 -31.40 7.29
C LYS A 434 -7.48 -31.24 7.71
N LEU A 435 -7.83 -30.13 8.36
CA LEU A 435 -9.18 -29.84 8.83
C LEU A 435 -10.19 -29.81 7.67
N ALA A 436 -9.84 -29.16 6.56
CA ALA A 436 -10.69 -29.15 5.38
C ALA A 436 -10.93 -30.55 4.82
N LYS A 437 -9.86 -31.35 4.67
CA LYS A 437 -9.99 -32.73 4.18
C LYS A 437 -10.85 -33.61 5.10
N GLU A 438 -10.73 -33.44 6.41
CA GLU A 438 -11.37 -34.31 7.41
C GLU A 438 -12.82 -33.90 7.69
N TYR A 439 -13.11 -32.60 7.78
CA TYR A 439 -14.38 -32.09 8.27
C TYR A 439 -15.17 -31.30 7.22
N ALA A 440 -14.55 -30.85 6.14
CA ALA A 440 -15.21 -30.12 5.07
C ALA A 440 -14.83 -30.68 3.67
N PRO A 441 -15.00 -32.01 3.44
CA PRO A 441 -14.64 -32.63 2.16
C PRO A 441 -15.44 -32.03 1.00
N ASP A 442 -14.94 -32.21 -0.22
CA ASP A 442 -15.59 -31.79 -1.48
C ASP A 442 -15.94 -30.29 -1.55
N GLY A 443 -15.14 -29.45 -0.89
CA GLY A 443 -15.36 -28.00 -0.85
C GLY A 443 -16.44 -27.58 0.15
N GLY A 444 -16.65 -28.38 1.20
CA GLY A 444 -17.52 -28.04 2.31
C GLY A 444 -17.19 -26.69 2.95
N SER A 445 -18.22 -26.06 3.51
CA SER A 445 -18.08 -24.78 4.21
C SER A 445 -17.28 -24.92 5.50
N PHE A 446 -16.55 -23.87 5.90
CA PHE A 446 -15.86 -23.80 7.18
C PHE A 446 -15.74 -22.34 7.63
N VAL A 447 -15.46 -22.13 8.93
CA VAL A 447 -15.18 -20.80 9.48
C VAL A 447 -13.78 -20.77 10.08
N VAL A 448 -12.98 -19.77 9.68
CA VAL A 448 -11.72 -19.44 10.33
C VAL A 448 -11.75 -17.96 10.74
N THR A 449 -11.55 -17.70 12.02
CA THR A 449 -11.70 -16.36 12.61
C THR A 449 -10.73 -16.15 13.78
N PRO A 450 -10.30 -14.92 14.12
CA PRO A 450 -10.60 -13.67 13.41
C PRO A 450 -9.51 -13.22 12.43
N PHE A 451 -8.34 -13.88 12.42
CA PHE A 451 -7.13 -13.30 11.80
C PHE A 451 -6.70 -13.92 10.47
N TRP A 452 -7.35 -14.98 9.98
CA TRP A 452 -6.88 -15.74 8.81
C TRP A 452 -7.85 -15.75 7.62
N PRO A 453 -8.17 -14.58 7.03
CA PRO A 453 -8.94 -14.53 5.79
C PRO A 453 -8.22 -15.26 4.63
N GLY A 454 -6.91 -15.47 4.71
CA GLY A 454 -6.13 -16.25 3.75
C GLY A 454 -6.44 -17.76 3.73
N ALA A 455 -7.15 -18.30 4.73
CA ALA A 455 -7.59 -19.69 4.72
C ALA A 455 -8.59 -19.97 3.58
N TYR A 456 -9.47 -19.01 3.30
CA TYR A 456 -10.51 -19.12 2.28
C TYR A 456 -9.95 -19.23 0.84
N PRO A 457 -9.09 -18.32 0.35
CA PRO A 457 -8.52 -18.45 -0.99
C PRO A 457 -7.51 -19.61 -1.09
N LEU A 458 -6.82 -19.95 0.00
CA LEU A 458 -5.93 -21.12 0.06
C LEU A 458 -6.68 -22.44 -0.20
N LEU A 459 -7.89 -22.56 0.34
CA LEU A 459 -8.74 -23.75 0.22
C LEU A 459 -9.84 -23.58 -0.84
N ASN A 460 -9.77 -22.54 -1.66
CA ASN A 460 -10.74 -22.21 -2.71
C ASN A 460 -12.20 -22.24 -2.23
N THR A 461 -12.46 -21.74 -1.02
CA THR A 461 -13.76 -21.81 -0.36
C THR A 461 -14.24 -20.40 0.01
N LYS A 462 -15.55 -20.13 -0.13
CA LYS A 462 -16.13 -18.85 0.29
C LYS A 462 -16.27 -18.82 1.81
N SER A 463 -15.88 -17.71 2.45
CA SER A 463 -16.23 -17.45 3.85
C SER A 463 -17.75 -17.42 4.06
N PRO A 464 -18.29 -18.16 5.03
CA PRO A 464 -19.67 -18.02 5.48
C PRO A 464 -19.96 -16.65 6.08
N MET A 465 -18.95 -16.03 6.70
CA MET A 465 -19.08 -14.72 7.31
C MET A 465 -18.78 -13.59 6.34
N TRP A 466 -19.45 -12.44 6.49
CA TRP A 466 -19.06 -11.20 5.81
C TRP A 466 -17.79 -10.62 6.47
N GLY A 467 -17.73 -10.61 7.80
CA GLY A 467 -16.61 -10.15 8.62
C GLY A 467 -15.42 -11.12 8.65
N ILE A 468 -14.70 -11.23 7.53
CA ILE A 468 -13.57 -12.17 7.38
C ILE A 468 -12.31 -11.80 8.18
N TYR A 469 -12.22 -10.57 8.70
CA TYR A 469 -11.09 -10.08 9.48
C TYR A 469 -11.57 -9.31 10.71
N ALA A 470 -11.99 -10.06 11.72
CA ALA A 470 -12.80 -9.60 12.85
C ALA A 470 -11.97 -8.93 13.97
N LEU A 471 -11.26 -7.84 13.62
CA LEU A 471 -10.33 -7.12 14.52
C LEU A 471 -11.01 -6.24 15.57
N PHE A 472 -12.19 -5.70 15.25
CA PHE A 472 -12.89 -4.68 16.05
C PHE A 472 -14.21 -5.23 16.56
N PRO A 473 -14.71 -4.74 17.72
CA PRO A 473 -16.00 -5.14 18.26
C PRO A 473 -17.15 -4.78 17.30
N ARG A 474 -18.21 -5.59 17.33
CA ARG A 474 -19.41 -5.43 16.51
C ARG A 474 -20.67 -5.40 17.37
N ASN A 475 -21.67 -4.64 16.93
CA ASN A 475 -22.97 -4.58 17.60
C ASN A 475 -23.73 -5.93 17.49
N GLU A 476 -24.80 -6.06 18.25
CA GLU A 476 -25.58 -7.30 18.32
C GLU A 476 -26.24 -7.64 16.98
N ASP A 477 -26.83 -6.66 16.29
CA ASP A 477 -27.50 -6.86 15.00
C ASP A 477 -26.56 -7.48 13.96
N PHE A 478 -25.33 -6.94 13.85
CA PHE A 478 -24.30 -7.48 12.97
C PHE A 478 -23.96 -8.93 13.32
N GLN A 479 -23.76 -9.22 14.61
CA GLN A 479 -23.41 -10.57 15.06
C GLN A 479 -24.54 -11.57 14.80
N GLN A 480 -25.80 -11.17 14.98
CA GLN A 480 -26.96 -12.01 14.67
C GLN A 480 -27.03 -12.35 13.19
N GLU A 481 -26.73 -11.38 12.32
CA GLU A 481 -26.70 -11.64 10.88
C GLU A 481 -25.56 -12.58 10.49
N GLU A 482 -24.38 -12.45 11.10
CA GLU A 482 -23.29 -13.41 10.91
C GLU A 482 -23.67 -14.81 11.39
N ILE A 483 -24.35 -14.94 12.54
CA ILE A 483 -24.84 -16.23 13.06
C ILE A 483 -25.78 -16.90 12.05
N LYS A 484 -26.73 -16.15 11.46
CA LYS A 484 -27.62 -16.69 10.43
C LYS A 484 -26.84 -17.22 9.23
N ARG A 485 -25.81 -16.49 8.78
CA ARG A 485 -24.97 -16.95 7.65
C ARG A 485 -24.18 -18.21 8.00
N ILE A 486 -23.61 -18.27 9.20
CA ILE A 486 -22.90 -19.45 9.69
C ILE A 486 -23.86 -20.65 9.76
N ALA A 487 -25.06 -20.47 10.33
CA ALA A 487 -26.08 -21.51 10.41
C ALA A 487 -26.49 -22.02 9.01
N ALA A 488 -26.79 -21.11 8.09
CA ALA A 488 -27.20 -21.43 6.72
C ALA A 488 -26.10 -22.17 5.94
N ALA A 489 -24.83 -21.84 6.18
CA ALA A 489 -23.71 -22.48 5.51
C ALA A 489 -23.32 -23.83 6.12
N SER A 490 -23.81 -24.17 7.32
CA SER A 490 -23.58 -25.43 8.02
C SER A 490 -22.11 -25.91 7.94
N PRO A 491 -21.16 -25.13 8.48
CA PRO A 491 -19.74 -25.40 8.30
C PRO A 491 -19.32 -26.74 8.92
N GLY A 492 -18.46 -27.48 8.24
CA GLY A 492 -17.92 -28.74 8.74
C GLY A 492 -17.05 -28.57 9.98
N PHE A 493 -16.28 -27.48 10.02
CA PHE A 493 -15.48 -27.09 11.18
C PHE A 493 -15.41 -25.57 11.37
N VAL A 494 -15.04 -25.18 12.58
CA VAL A 494 -14.74 -23.80 12.98
C VAL A 494 -13.38 -23.77 13.67
N LEU A 495 -12.47 -22.93 13.19
CA LEU A 495 -11.20 -22.61 13.87
C LEU A 495 -11.27 -21.19 14.40
N ILE A 496 -11.22 -21.06 15.73
CA ILE A 496 -11.07 -19.79 16.42
C ILE A 496 -9.60 -19.65 16.83
N TYR A 497 -8.91 -18.67 16.25
CA TYR A 497 -7.60 -18.23 16.70
C TYR A 497 -7.77 -17.36 17.95
N ASP A 498 -7.70 -18.00 19.12
CA ASP A 498 -7.85 -17.41 20.45
C ASP A 498 -6.58 -16.68 20.90
N LEU A 499 -6.20 -15.64 20.14
CA LEU A 499 -5.05 -14.77 20.42
C LEU A 499 -5.53 -13.38 20.89
N PRO A 500 -4.97 -12.83 21.98
CA PRO A 500 -5.19 -11.44 22.35
C PRO A 500 -4.31 -10.55 21.45
N LEU A 501 -4.92 -9.90 20.46
CA LEU A 501 -4.18 -9.10 19.47
C LEU A 501 -3.38 -7.99 20.17
N ASP A 502 -2.10 -7.86 19.82
CA ASP A 502 -1.15 -6.93 20.47
C ASP A 502 -1.04 -7.10 22.00
N GLY A 503 -1.36 -8.29 22.53
CA GLY A 503 -1.40 -8.55 23.98
C GLY A 503 -2.61 -7.98 24.71
N ARG A 504 -3.63 -7.52 23.97
CA ARG A 504 -4.82 -6.84 24.49
C ARG A 504 -5.99 -7.81 24.60
N GLU A 505 -6.34 -8.19 25.83
CA GLU A 505 -7.42 -9.15 26.09
C GLU A 505 -8.78 -8.68 25.58
N GLU A 506 -9.07 -7.39 25.60
CA GLU A 506 -10.31 -6.83 25.06
C GLU A 506 -10.48 -7.02 23.55
N LEU A 507 -9.38 -7.27 22.82
CA LEU A 507 -9.40 -7.52 21.37
C LEU A 507 -9.53 -9.00 20.99
N ARG A 508 -9.57 -9.89 21.98
CA ARG A 508 -9.78 -11.32 21.76
C ARG A 508 -11.17 -11.56 21.16
N PHE A 509 -11.29 -12.50 20.23
CA PHE A 509 -12.53 -12.74 19.48
C PHE A 509 -13.77 -12.96 20.36
N ARG A 510 -13.64 -13.71 21.46
CA ARG A 510 -14.75 -13.95 22.42
C ARG A 510 -15.28 -12.67 23.09
N ASN A 511 -14.46 -11.62 23.15
CA ASN A 511 -14.81 -10.33 23.75
C ASN A 511 -15.33 -9.35 22.70
N THR A 512 -14.81 -9.39 21.47
CA THR A 512 -15.25 -8.52 20.37
C THR A 512 -16.51 -9.04 19.67
N HIS A 513 -16.73 -10.36 19.66
CA HIS A 513 -17.87 -11.04 19.02
C HIS A 513 -18.49 -12.09 19.95
N PRO A 514 -18.99 -11.69 21.14
CA PRO A 514 -19.44 -12.61 22.18
C PRO A 514 -20.63 -13.49 21.76
N LEU A 515 -21.55 -12.99 20.91
CA LEU A 515 -22.71 -13.75 20.47
C LEU A 515 -22.31 -14.83 19.45
N ILE A 516 -21.44 -14.49 18.50
CA ILE A 516 -20.92 -15.46 17.53
C ILE A 516 -20.13 -16.55 18.27
N TYR A 517 -19.27 -16.14 19.20
CA TYR A 517 -18.50 -17.08 20.03
C TYR A 517 -19.42 -18.02 20.81
N ARG A 518 -20.47 -17.50 21.45
CA ARG A 518 -21.47 -18.29 22.18
C ARG A 518 -22.19 -19.28 21.27
N TYR A 519 -22.63 -18.83 20.10
CA TYR A 519 -23.27 -19.69 19.12
C TYR A 519 -22.38 -20.88 18.74
N ILE A 520 -21.08 -20.64 18.48
CA ILE A 520 -20.13 -21.70 18.11
C ILE A 520 -19.99 -22.74 19.23
N ILE A 521 -19.81 -22.32 20.48
CA ILE A 521 -19.66 -23.27 21.61
C ILE A 521 -20.95 -24.07 21.88
N GLU A 522 -22.12 -23.50 21.57
CA GLU A 522 -23.41 -24.13 21.81
C GLU A 522 -23.82 -25.11 20.71
N HIS A 523 -23.29 -24.97 19.48
CA HIS A 523 -23.73 -25.73 18.30
C HIS A 523 -22.66 -26.64 17.68
N PHE A 524 -21.40 -26.53 18.11
CA PHE A 524 -20.30 -27.35 17.61
C PHE A 524 -19.60 -28.09 18.75
N ASP A 525 -19.00 -29.23 18.42
CA ASP A 525 -18.24 -30.04 19.38
C ASP A 525 -16.76 -29.65 19.36
N ARG A 526 -16.16 -29.47 20.54
CA ARG A 526 -14.75 -29.07 20.65
C ARG A 526 -13.82 -30.25 20.39
N VAL A 527 -12.83 -30.03 19.54
CA VAL A 527 -11.69 -30.94 19.36
C VAL A 527 -10.61 -30.57 20.37
N PHE A 528 -10.27 -31.48 21.27
CA PHE A 528 -9.30 -31.22 22.35
C PHE A 528 -7.83 -31.37 21.90
N ASP A 529 -7.57 -32.11 20.83
CA ASP A 529 -6.22 -32.36 20.29
C ASP A 529 -5.80 -31.28 19.29
N SER A 530 -5.66 -30.05 19.77
CA SER A 530 -5.17 -28.94 18.95
C SER A 530 -3.64 -28.86 19.00
N PRO A 531 -2.95 -28.75 17.84
CA PRO A 531 -1.50 -28.69 17.80
C PRO A 531 -0.93 -27.40 18.40
N ASN A 532 -1.78 -26.38 18.62
CA ASN A 532 -1.40 -25.13 19.25
C ASN A 532 -2.51 -24.70 20.23
N PRO A 533 -2.21 -24.41 21.51
CA PRO A 533 -3.22 -24.05 22.50
C PRO A 533 -4.04 -22.80 22.16
N VAL A 534 -3.54 -21.92 21.29
CA VAL A 534 -4.29 -20.75 20.82
C VAL A 534 -5.32 -21.09 19.75
N TYR A 535 -5.25 -22.25 19.10
CA TYR A 535 -6.24 -22.68 18.12
C TYR A 535 -7.33 -23.47 18.84
N ARG A 536 -8.54 -22.90 18.91
CA ARG A 536 -9.73 -23.62 19.38
C ARG A 536 -10.49 -24.14 18.18
N ILE A 537 -10.48 -25.45 18.00
CA ILE A 537 -11.08 -26.13 16.86
C ILE A 537 -12.39 -26.78 17.30
N TYR A 538 -13.43 -26.61 16.49
CA TYR A 538 -14.74 -27.19 16.70
C TYR A 538 -15.23 -27.86 15.42
N THR A 539 -16.01 -28.94 15.53
CA THR A 539 -16.59 -29.67 14.40
C THR A 539 -18.10 -29.72 14.50
N SER A 540 -18.77 -29.90 13.36
CA SER A 540 -20.22 -30.10 13.35
C SER A 540 -20.62 -31.24 14.29
N ARG A 541 -21.71 -31.05 15.04
CA ARG A 541 -22.28 -32.10 15.88
C ARG A 541 -22.77 -33.25 15.02
N LYS A 542 -22.37 -34.47 15.37
CA LYS A 542 -23.02 -35.66 14.81
C LYS A 542 -24.46 -35.69 15.33
N PRO A 543 -25.46 -36.03 14.48
CA PRO A 543 -26.81 -36.26 14.98
C PRO A 543 -26.75 -37.35 16.07
N PRO A 544 -27.56 -37.23 17.14
CA PRO A 544 -27.63 -38.29 18.15
C PRO A 544 -28.00 -39.61 17.48
N GLU A 545 -27.23 -40.66 17.76
CA GLU A 545 -27.46 -42.04 17.27
C GLU A 545 -28.76 -42.64 17.80
#